data_AF-A0A8T2ZMN5-F1
#
_entry.id   AF-A0A8T2ZMN5-F1
#
_cell.length_a   1.000
_cell.length_b   1.000
_cell.length_c   1.000
_cell.angle_alpha   90.00
_cell.angle_beta   90.00
_cell.angle_gamma   90.00
#
_symmetry.space_group_name_H-M   'P 1'
#
loop_
_entity.id
_entity.type
_entity.pdbx_description
1 polymer ?
#
loop_
_entity_poly.entity_id
_entity_poly.type
_entity_poly.pdbx_seq_one_letter_code
_entity_poly.pdbx_strand_id
1 'polypeptide(L)'
;MTSKRSHTTELGCIASEELTDLGAGKEGWLVENPNLLCALDTHSLALANRSLILITGWDDGPRSKIRPELSPIESEIISALEWLVFDDIKVIAVGTSRGYFMVYSLDGLLIHRQLVYPGRILKLRVRGTKKDMMSSHEGSSEEVSVVIPGVIARFDGVDIRNILQEWFQETNSHFWDEKSKRRDYEELGNGFKRLPHQLWSVDKFGLCADAAITGIMPPPLMEIQSSQRYYRAVTIGEDAVISAYRLSEDRSRSLVGAILSKVMPAAFSTISSVSKMIWRSERTPTKKPEVKPQSFAKASPLTCLKDHPRKGEKLTLSPSGTLAAITDSLGRILLLDTQALVVVRLWKGYRDANCLFMEMLVSMNSAGASSSHHEPSKSDYCLCLAIHAPRKGIIE
;
A
#
# COMPACT_ATOMS: atom_id res chain seq x y z
N MET A 1 -27.71 -35.25 13.98
CA MET A 1 -26.54 -34.35 13.96
C MET A 1 -26.15 -34.13 12.50
N THR A 2 -26.61 -33.03 11.92
CA THR A 2 -26.30 -32.65 10.54
C THR A 2 -24.84 -32.22 10.46
N SER A 3 -23.99 -33.07 9.86
CA SER A 3 -22.64 -32.71 9.49
C SER A 3 -22.70 -31.50 8.56
N LYS A 4 -22.35 -30.32 9.08
CA LYS A 4 -22.08 -29.14 8.25
C LYS A 4 -20.88 -29.53 7.39
N ARG A 5 -21.12 -29.85 6.11
CA ARG A 5 -20.04 -29.97 5.12
C ARG A 5 -19.29 -28.64 5.12
N SER A 6 -18.07 -28.65 5.67
CA SER A 6 -17.12 -27.57 5.50
C SER A 6 -16.86 -27.43 4.00
N HIS A 7 -17.27 -26.31 3.42
CA HIS A 7 -17.00 -25.93 2.04
C HIS A 7 -15.60 -25.30 1.90
N THR A 8 -14.84 -25.25 2.99
CA THR A 8 -13.47 -24.73 3.03
C THR A 8 -12.49 -25.89 3.09
N THR A 9 -11.49 -25.87 2.21
CA THR A 9 -10.29 -26.71 2.30
C THR A 9 -9.33 -26.05 3.27
N GLU A 10 -8.86 -26.78 4.27
CA GLU A 10 -7.79 -26.29 5.14
C GLU A 10 -6.50 -26.20 4.33
N LEU A 11 -5.99 -24.97 4.15
CA LEU A 11 -4.72 -24.72 3.46
C LEU A 11 -3.52 -24.87 4.39
N GLY A 12 -3.73 -24.71 5.69
CA GLY A 12 -2.71 -24.79 6.73
C GLY A 12 -3.19 -24.18 8.03
N CYS A 13 -2.40 -24.35 9.08
CA CYS A 13 -2.64 -23.79 10.40
C CYS A 13 -1.39 -23.04 10.85
N ILE A 14 -1.55 -21.81 11.32
CA ILE A 14 -0.46 -21.05 11.92
C ILE A 14 -0.69 -21.04 13.44
N ALA A 15 0.10 -21.82 14.16
CA ALA A 15 0.13 -21.83 15.62
C ALA A 15 1.45 -21.24 16.11
N SER A 16 1.37 -20.14 16.88
CA SER A 16 2.54 -19.49 17.50
C SER A 16 2.15 -18.83 18.82
N GLU A 17 3.00 -18.98 19.83
CA GLU A 17 2.89 -18.15 21.04
C GLU A 17 3.08 -16.66 20.71
N GLU A 18 3.85 -16.35 19.68
CA GLU A 18 4.15 -14.98 19.24
C GLU A 18 2.93 -14.23 18.72
N LEU A 19 1.90 -14.95 18.26
CA LEU A 19 0.63 -14.33 17.86
C LEU A 19 -0.08 -13.68 19.05
N THR A 20 0.21 -14.12 20.29
CA THR A 20 -0.32 -13.51 21.52
C THR A 20 0.11 -12.05 21.64
N ASP A 21 1.32 -11.70 21.18
CA ASP A 21 1.82 -10.31 21.17
C ASP A 21 1.00 -9.42 20.22
N LEU A 22 0.28 -10.01 19.27
CA LEU A 22 -0.63 -9.33 18.34
C LEU A 22 -2.10 -9.37 18.79
N GLY A 23 -2.38 -9.98 19.95
CA GLY A 23 -3.72 -10.09 20.53
C GLY A 23 -4.43 -11.42 20.25
N ALA A 24 -3.71 -12.45 19.79
CA ALA A 24 -4.28 -13.80 19.71
C ALA A 24 -4.63 -14.35 21.10
N GLY A 25 -5.60 -15.28 21.14
CA GLY A 25 -6.08 -15.92 22.38
C GLY A 25 -7.60 -15.82 22.60
N LYS A 26 -8.32 -15.10 21.75
CA LYS A 26 -9.80 -15.09 21.68
C LYS A 26 -10.26 -15.53 20.31
N GLU A 27 -11.37 -16.26 20.24
CA GLU A 27 -12.03 -16.53 18.96
C GLU A 27 -12.35 -15.20 18.25
N GLY A 28 -12.16 -15.14 16.93
CA GLY A 28 -12.45 -13.94 16.15
C GLY A 28 -11.39 -12.83 16.21
N TRP A 29 -10.31 -12.96 16.98
CA TRP A 29 -9.31 -11.89 17.19
C TRP A 29 -8.73 -11.27 15.90
N LEU A 30 -8.58 -12.07 14.83
CA LEU A 30 -8.07 -11.61 13.54
C LEU A 30 -9.05 -10.68 12.81
N VAL A 31 -10.36 -10.89 13.01
CA VAL A 31 -11.43 -10.15 12.31
C VAL A 31 -11.96 -8.99 13.17
N GLU A 32 -12.01 -9.18 14.48
CA GLU A 32 -12.61 -8.23 15.43
C GLU A 32 -11.63 -7.14 15.88
N ASN A 33 -10.33 -7.26 15.56
CA ASN A 33 -9.32 -6.27 15.93
C ASN A 33 -9.08 -5.24 14.80
N PRO A 34 -9.65 -4.02 14.87
CA PRO A 34 -9.48 -3.01 13.82
C PRO A 34 -8.06 -2.42 13.77
N ASN A 35 -7.21 -2.70 14.77
CA ASN A 35 -5.82 -2.23 14.79
C ASN A 35 -4.85 -3.27 14.24
N LEU A 36 -5.33 -4.46 13.88
CA LEU A 36 -4.51 -5.50 13.29
C LEU A 36 -4.45 -5.30 11.77
N LEU A 37 -3.24 -5.15 11.26
CA LEU A 37 -2.94 -5.07 9.84
C LEU A 37 -2.47 -6.45 9.37
N CYS A 38 -2.82 -6.77 8.14
CA CYS A 38 -2.48 -8.03 7.50
C CYS A 38 -2.01 -7.76 6.07
N ALA A 39 -0.87 -8.33 5.71
CA ALA A 39 -0.38 -8.40 4.34
C ALA A 39 -0.12 -9.88 4.01
N LEU A 40 -0.74 -10.35 2.93
CA LEU A 40 -0.67 -11.72 2.46
C LEU A 40 0.22 -11.79 1.23
N ASP A 41 1.09 -12.78 1.22
CA ASP A 41 1.84 -13.23 0.04
C ASP A 41 1.58 -14.74 -0.16
N THR A 42 1.92 -15.27 -1.34
CA THR A 42 1.69 -16.67 -1.73
C THR A 42 2.08 -17.67 -0.65
N HIS A 43 3.24 -17.47 -0.01
CA HIS A 43 3.77 -18.39 1.00
C HIS A 43 4.05 -17.75 2.36
N SER A 44 3.63 -16.50 2.57
CA SER A 44 3.95 -15.78 3.80
C SER A 44 2.85 -14.84 4.22
N LEU A 45 2.77 -14.63 5.52
CA LEU A 45 1.84 -13.76 6.18
C LEU A 45 2.64 -12.77 7.04
N ALA A 46 2.35 -11.48 6.88
CA ALA A 46 2.81 -10.45 7.79
C ALA A 46 1.62 -9.87 8.53
N LEU A 47 1.68 -9.88 9.85
CA LEU A 47 0.69 -9.28 10.73
C LEU A 47 1.33 -8.17 11.53
N ALA A 48 0.62 -7.06 11.73
CA ALA A 48 1.12 -5.98 12.56
C ALA A 48 0.04 -5.40 13.46
N ASN A 49 0.40 -5.10 14.71
CA ASN A 49 -0.39 -4.24 15.57
C ASN A 49 0.17 -2.80 15.47
N ARG A 50 -0.04 -1.96 16.50
CA ARG A 50 0.42 -0.58 16.51
C ARG A 50 1.94 -0.38 16.52
N SER A 51 2.73 -1.37 16.95
CA SER A 51 4.18 -1.20 17.17
C SER A 51 5.02 -2.46 16.91
N LEU A 52 4.39 -3.60 16.61
CA LEU A 52 5.05 -4.88 16.36
C LEU A 52 4.56 -5.42 15.02
N ILE A 53 5.49 -5.96 14.25
CA ILE A 53 5.23 -6.73 13.04
C ILE A 53 5.74 -8.15 13.29
N LEU A 54 4.93 -9.14 12.94
CA LEU A 54 5.29 -10.55 12.92
C LEU A 54 5.24 -11.04 11.48
N ILE A 55 6.33 -11.61 11.01
CA ILE A 55 6.43 -12.29 9.72
C ILE A 55 6.44 -13.79 9.99
N THR A 56 5.56 -14.53 9.33
CA THR A 56 5.45 -15.99 9.43
C THR A 56 5.17 -16.61 8.07
N GLY A 57 5.61 -17.85 7.86
CA GLY A 57 5.16 -18.69 6.75
C GLY A 57 3.84 -19.39 7.06
N TRP A 58 3.32 -20.12 6.08
CA TRP A 58 2.27 -21.13 6.28
C TRP A 58 2.81 -22.42 6.91
N ASP A 59 4.13 -22.58 6.89
CA ASP A 59 4.87 -23.68 7.49
C ASP A 59 5.38 -23.30 8.90
N ASP A 60 5.96 -24.28 9.59
CA ASP A 60 6.62 -24.10 10.89
C ASP A 60 8.01 -23.42 10.77
N GLY A 61 8.23 -22.66 9.69
CA GLY A 61 9.47 -21.98 9.40
C GLY A 61 9.81 -20.85 10.40
N PRO A 62 11.04 -20.30 10.32
CA PRO A 62 11.49 -19.25 11.22
C PRO A 62 10.58 -18.01 11.09
N ARG A 63 10.22 -17.46 12.25
CA ARG A 63 9.38 -16.28 12.39
C ARG A 63 10.22 -15.09 12.80
N SER A 64 9.94 -13.94 12.20
CA SER A 64 10.68 -12.70 12.48
C SER A 64 9.77 -11.67 13.13
N LYS A 65 10.25 -11.10 14.24
CA LYS A 65 9.60 -9.98 14.94
C LYS A 65 10.34 -8.68 14.64
N ILE A 66 9.62 -7.70 14.13
CA ILE A 66 10.15 -6.37 13.84
C ILE A 66 9.46 -5.36 14.75
N ARG A 67 10.26 -4.55 15.46
CA ARG A 67 9.77 -3.41 16.24
C ARG A 67 10.28 -2.12 15.61
N PRO A 68 9.48 -1.47 14.76
CA PRO A 68 9.88 -0.20 14.16
C PRO A 68 10.21 0.86 15.21
N GLU A 69 11.19 1.70 14.90
CA GLU A 69 11.47 2.91 15.67
C GLU A 69 10.38 3.96 15.42
N LEU A 70 9.43 4.04 16.36
CA LEU A 70 8.28 4.95 16.31
C LEU A 70 8.44 6.01 17.40
N SER A 71 8.09 7.26 17.08
CA SER A 71 8.13 8.37 18.06
C SER A 71 7.11 8.16 19.19
N PRO A 72 7.54 7.92 20.45
CA PRO A 72 6.61 7.76 21.57
C PRO A 72 5.92 9.08 21.92
N ILE A 73 6.64 10.19 21.77
CA ILE A 73 6.16 11.55 22.10
C ILE A 73 4.98 11.93 21.19
N GLU A 74 5.07 11.57 19.92
CA GLU A 74 4.01 11.86 18.95
C GLU A 74 2.95 10.75 18.86
N SER A 75 3.03 9.73 19.73
CA SER A 75 2.15 8.55 19.69
C SER A 75 2.10 7.92 18.29
N GLU A 76 3.26 7.82 17.64
CA GLU A 76 3.38 7.24 16.31
C GLU A 76 3.05 5.75 16.35
N ILE A 77 2.25 5.29 15.38
CA ILE A 77 1.83 3.89 15.26
C ILE A 77 2.02 3.40 13.82
N ILE A 78 2.18 2.10 13.66
CA ILE A 78 2.04 1.42 12.38
C ILE A 78 0.58 1.59 11.91
N SER A 79 0.42 2.05 10.67
CA SER A 79 -0.90 2.33 10.09
C SER A 79 -1.15 1.66 8.74
N ALA A 80 -0.11 1.21 8.06
CA ALA A 80 -0.21 0.41 6.84
C ALA A 80 0.94 -0.61 6.77
N LEU A 81 0.67 -1.75 6.13
CA LEU A 81 1.60 -2.86 5.96
C LEU A 81 1.35 -3.46 4.58
N GLU A 82 2.40 -3.72 3.81
CA GLU A 82 2.29 -4.38 2.50
C GLU A 82 3.60 -5.09 2.13
N TRP A 83 3.49 -6.19 1.39
CA TRP A 83 4.66 -6.87 0.81
C TRP A 83 5.17 -6.11 -0.40
N LEU A 84 6.49 -5.92 -0.50
CA LEU A 84 7.12 -5.55 -1.76
C LEU A 84 7.89 -6.76 -2.29
N VAL A 85 7.47 -7.24 -3.46
CA VAL A 85 8.09 -8.38 -4.14
C VAL A 85 8.59 -7.90 -5.50
N PHE A 86 9.90 -7.93 -5.68
CA PHE A 86 10.60 -7.46 -6.87
C PHE A 86 11.56 -8.56 -7.33
N ASP A 87 11.19 -9.28 -8.38
CA ASP A 87 11.93 -10.46 -8.86
C ASP A 87 12.19 -11.48 -7.74
N ASP A 88 13.43 -11.60 -7.28
CA ASP A 88 13.91 -12.46 -6.20
C ASP A 88 13.97 -11.76 -4.83
N ILE A 89 13.80 -10.44 -4.79
CA ILE A 89 13.84 -9.64 -3.56
C ILE A 89 12.45 -9.53 -2.95
N LYS A 90 12.35 -9.91 -1.68
CA LYS A 90 11.14 -9.80 -0.87
C LYS A 90 11.40 -9.01 0.40
N VAL A 91 10.64 -7.95 0.62
CA VAL A 91 10.76 -7.06 1.78
C VAL A 91 9.38 -6.64 2.28
N ILE A 92 9.33 -6.09 3.50
CA ILE A 92 8.10 -5.56 4.10
C ILE A 92 8.13 -4.04 4.05
N ALA A 93 7.09 -3.43 3.48
CA ALA A 93 6.85 -2.00 3.55
C ALA A 93 5.87 -1.66 4.66
N VAL A 94 6.17 -0.58 5.38
CA VAL A 94 5.46 -0.14 6.57
C VAL A 94 5.16 1.34 6.44
N GLY A 95 3.90 1.71 6.65
CA GLY A 95 3.46 3.09 6.74
C GLY A 95 3.10 3.44 8.18
N THR A 96 3.40 4.66 8.61
CA THR A 96 3.08 5.14 9.96
C THR A 96 1.98 6.20 9.98
N SER A 97 1.41 6.43 11.17
CA SER A 97 0.45 7.51 11.44
C SER A 97 0.99 8.93 11.23
N ARG A 98 2.30 9.06 11.00
CA ARG A 98 3.00 10.34 10.79
C ARG A 98 3.40 10.59 9.35
N GLY A 99 3.28 9.60 8.47
CA GLY A 99 3.60 9.74 7.06
C GLY A 99 4.95 9.16 6.68
N TYR A 100 5.57 8.41 7.59
CA TYR A 100 6.82 7.71 7.30
C TYR A 100 6.53 6.43 6.53
N PHE A 101 7.21 6.29 5.39
CA PHE A 101 7.35 5.05 4.66
C PHE A 101 8.67 4.41 5.06
N MET A 102 8.60 3.17 5.54
CA MET A 102 9.75 2.38 5.98
C MET A 102 9.77 1.06 5.23
N VAL A 103 10.97 0.53 4.98
CA VAL A 103 11.17 -0.78 4.34
C VAL A 103 12.09 -1.61 5.21
N TYR A 104 11.70 -2.85 5.49
CA TYR A 104 12.45 -3.79 6.33
C TYR A 104 12.77 -5.08 5.57
N SER A 105 13.95 -5.64 5.84
CA SER A 105 14.30 -7.00 5.44
C SER A 105 13.44 -8.02 6.21
N LEU A 106 13.44 -9.27 5.74
CA LEU A 106 12.74 -10.37 6.41
C LEU A 106 13.38 -10.72 7.78
N ASP A 107 14.64 -10.38 7.97
CA ASP A 107 15.37 -10.54 9.25
C ASP A 107 15.11 -9.37 10.22
N GLY A 108 14.32 -8.38 9.80
CA GLY A 108 13.93 -7.23 10.62
C GLY A 108 14.90 -6.06 10.61
N LEU A 109 15.84 -6.02 9.66
CA LEU A 109 16.74 -4.88 9.49
C LEU A 109 16.04 -3.75 8.72
N LEU A 110 16.21 -2.51 9.19
CA LEU A 110 15.68 -1.32 8.50
C LEU A 110 16.53 -1.01 7.26
N ILE A 111 15.89 -1.06 6.08
CA ILE A 111 16.53 -0.79 4.79
C ILE A 111 16.35 0.68 4.38
N HIS A 112 15.14 1.22 4.59
CA HIS A 112 14.82 2.60 4.19
C HIS A 112 13.83 3.24 5.15
N ARG A 113 13.96 4.55 5.38
CA ARG A 113 13.01 5.37 6.15
C ARG A 113 12.92 6.76 5.55
N GLN A 114 11.70 7.19 5.22
CA GLN A 114 11.47 8.52 4.65
C GLN A 114 10.08 9.07 4.99
N LEU A 115 10.02 10.36 5.34
CA LEU A 115 8.76 11.09 5.42
C LEU A 115 8.25 11.37 4.00
N VAL A 116 7.09 10.83 3.65
CA VAL A 116 6.47 11.02 2.33
C VAL A 116 5.66 12.32 2.30
N TYR A 117 4.69 12.43 3.20
CA TYR A 117 3.89 13.63 3.41
C TYR A 117 3.30 13.57 4.83
N PRO A 118 3.20 14.70 5.58
CA PRO A 118 2.65 14.69 6.92
C PRO A 118 1.21 14.19 6.95
N GLY A 119 0.95 13.12 7.71
CA GLY A 119 -0.39 12.55 7.85
C GLY A 119 -0.36 11.03 7.98
N ARG A 120 -1.46 10.44 8.43
CA ARG A 120 -1.55 8.98 8.55
C ARG A 120 -1.54 8.33 7.17
N ILE A 121 -0.62 7.41 6.94
CA ILE A 121 -0.68 6.53 5.76
C ILE A 121 -1.85 5.57 5.96
N LEU A 122 -2.83 5.63 5.06
CA LEU A 122 -4.01 4.77 5.06
C LEU A 122 -3.72 3.42 4.43
N LYS A 123 -2.98 3.42 3.31
CA LYS A 123 -2.71 2.22 2.53
C LYS A 123 -1.39 2.35 1.78
N LEU A 124 -0.67 1.24 1.70
CA LEU A 124 0.41 1.01 0.76
C LEU A 124 -0.13 0.07 -0.32
N ARG A 125 0.18 0.34 -1.58
CA ARG A 125 -0.23 -0.54 -2.68
C ARG A 125 0.94 -0.76 -3.61
N VAL A 126 1.15 -2.01 -3.97
CA VAL A 126 2.11 -2.41 -4.99
C VAL A 126 1.36 -2.75 -6.25
N ARG A 127 1.85 -2.25 -7.38
CA ARG A 127 1.36 -2.62 -8.70
C ARG A 127 2.55 -3.11 -9.51
N GLY A 128 2.52 -4.38 -9.91
CA GLY A 128 3.42 -4.94 -10.90
C GLY A 128 2.66 -5.30 -12.16
N THR A 129 2.98 -4.66 -13.28
CA THR A 129 2.52 -5.14 -14.59
C THR A 129 3.50 -6.21 -15.06
N LYS A 130 3.16 -7.49 -14.84
CA LYS A 130 3.94 -8.60 -15.41
C LYS A 130 4.01 -8.40 -16.93
N LYS A 131 5.23 -8.47 -17.50
CA LYS A 131 5.47 -8.30 -18.94
C LYS A 131 4.58 -9.27 -19.73
N ASP A 132 3.57 -8.76 -20.41
CA ASP A 132 2.90 -9.53 -21.46
C ASP A 132 3.83 -9.56 -22.67
N MET A 133 4.30 -10.75 -23.05
CA MET A 133 5.19 -11.00 -24.21
C MET A 133 4.59 -10.54 -25.56
N MET A 134 3.31 -10.15 -25.60
CA MET A 134 2.60 -9.72 -26.82
C MET A 134 2.31 -8.22 -26.91
N SER A 135 2.63 -7.41 -25.89
CA SER A 135 2.54 -5.94 -25.99
C SER A 135 3.94 -5.33 -25.96
N SER A 136 4.61 -5.32 -27.10
CA SER A 136 5.91 -4.68 -27.34
C SER A 136 5.85 -3.13 -27.39
N HIS A 137 4.81 -2.52 -26.81
CA HIS A 137 4.69 -1.07 -26.69
C HIS A 137 4.74 -0.63 -25.23
N GLU A 138 5.94 -0.19 -24.84
CA GLU A 138 6.28 0.86 -23.86
C GLU A 138 5.55 0.87 -22.49
N GLY A 139 6.29 0.55 -21.43
CA GLY A 139 6.07 1.17 -20.11
C GLY A 139 5.68 0.27 -18.93
N SER A 140 6.12 -1.00 -18.87
CA SER A 140 5.96 -1.79 -17.64
C SER A 140 6.84 -1.20 -16.52
N SER A 141 6.24 -0.39 -15.66
CA SER A 141 6.86 0.15 -14.45
C SER A 141 6.09 -0.44 -13.27
N GLU A 142 6.76 -1.30 -12.50
CA GLU A 142 6.28 -1.58 -11.15
C GLU A 142 6.24 -0.26 -10.38
N GLU A 143 5.27 -0.10 -9.52
CA GLU A 143 5.13 1.12 -8.72
C GLU A 143 4.60 0.80 -7.34
N VAL A 144 5.03 1.61 -6.38
CA VAL A 144 4.49 1.60 -5.02
C VAL A 144 3.79 2.91 -4.80
N SER A 145 2.52 2.85 -4.41
CA SER A 145 1.73 4.02 -4.06
C SER A 145 1.46 4.09 -2.57
N VAL A 146 1.53 5.30 -2.03
CA VAL A 146 1.25 5.62 -0.64
C VAL A 146 0.02 6.50 -0.60
N VAL A 147 -1.02 6.05 0.10
CA VAL A 147 -2.30 6.74 0.23
C VAL A 147 -2.37 7.43 1.57
N ILE A 148 -2.60 8.73 1.56
CA ILE A 148 -2.81 9.59 2.73
C ILE A 148 -4.13 10.35 2.48
N PRO A 149 -4.91 10.77 3.50
CA PRO A 149 -6.17 11.47 3.25
C PRO A 149 -5.97 12.68 2.31
N GLY A 150 -6.61 12.61 1.14
CA GLY A 150 -6.53 13.66 0.11
C GLY A 150 -5.21 13.69 -0.70
N VAL A 151 -4.27 12.77 -0.47
CA VAL A 151 -2.95 12.75 -1.13
C VAL A 151 -2.60 11.35 -1.60
N ILE A 152 -2.08 11.23 -2.83
CA ILE A 152 -1.45 10.01 -3.32
C ILE A 152 0.00 10.33 -3.63
N ALA A 153 0.92 9.51 -3.12
CA ALA A 153 2.30 9.48 -3.55
C ALA A 153 2.58 8.26 -4.42
N ARG A 154 3.45 8.41 -5.42
CA ARG A 154 3.98 7.29 -6.23
C ARG A 154 5.49 7.26 -6.13
N PHE A 155 6.01 6.06 -5.90
CA PHE A 155 7.41 5.71 -6.03
C PHE A 155 7.58 4.83 -7.27
N ASP A 156 8.61 5.11 -8.07
CA ASP A 156 8.93 4.24 -9.20
C ASP A 156 9.58 2.94 -8.70
N GLY A 157 9.11 1.80 -9.20
CA GLY A 157 9.63 0.49 -8.81
C GLY A 157 11.09 0.30 -9.21
N VAL A 158 11.58 0.98 -10.25
CA VAL A 158 13.01 0.95 -10.62
C VAL A 158 13.85 1.59 -9.51
N ASP A 159 13.43 2.74 -8.99
CA ASP A 159 14.15 3.44 -7.92
C ASP A 159 14.18 2.59 -6.63
N ILE A 160 13.06 1.94 -6.29
CA ILE A 160 12.98 1.05 -5.14
C ILE A 160 13.89 -0.16 -5.34
N ARG A 161 13.84 -0.82 -6.51
CA ARG A 161 14.67 -1.99 -6.81
C ARG A 161 16.15 -1.66 -6.70
N ASN A 162 16.57 -0.50 -7.22
CA ASN A 162 17.96 -0.07 -7.13
C ASN A 162 18.42 0.06 -5.67
N ILE A 163 17.62 0.69 -4.80
CA ILE A 163 17.97 0.81 -3.37
C ILE A 163 18.03 -0.57 -2.69
N LEU A 164 17.08 -1.45 -2.99
CA LEU A 164 17.07 -2.79 -2.43
C LEU A 164 18.31 -3.59 -2.88
N GLN A 165 18.61 -3.58 -4.18
CA GLN A 165 19.78 -4.26 -4.74
C GLN A 165 21.09 -3.73 -4.15
N GLU A 166 21.25 -2.40 -4.07
CA GLU A 166 22.40 -1.76 -3.42
C GLU A 166 22.54 -2.27 -1.97
N TRP A 167 21.46 -2.24 -1.18
CA TRP A 167 21.48 -2.69 0.22
C TRP A 167 21.82 -4.17 0.40
N PHE A 168 21.25 -5.06 -0.42
CA PHE A 168 21.53 -6.50 -0.34
C PHE A 168 22.97 -6.82 -0.79
N GLN A 169 23.50 -6.12 -1.81
CA GLN A 169 24.90 -6.26 -2.22
C GLN A 169 25.86 -5.80 -1.13
N GLU A 170 25.61 -4.64 -0.52
CA GLU A 170 26.42 -4.13 0.60
C GLU A 170 26.39 -5.07 1.80
N THR A 171 25.21 -5.55 2.19
CA THR A 171 25.04 -6.48 3.33
C THR A 171 25.76 -7.80 3.09
N ASN A 172 25.67 -8.35 1.87
CA ASN A 172 26.39 -9.57 1.51
C ASN A 172 27.91 -9.38 1.46
N SER A 173 28.40 -8.21 1.06
CA SER A 173 29.83 -7.90 1.09
C SER A 173 30.36 -7.78 2.52
N HIS A 174 29.60 -7.16 3.42
CA HIS A 174 29.95 -7.03 4.83
C HIS A 174 29.92 -8.36 5.59
N PHE A 175 29.06 -9.32 5.19
CA PHE A 175 29.06 -10.67 5.76
C PHE A 175 30.41 -11.40 5.58
N TRP A 176 31.14 -11.12 4.50
CA TRP A 176 32.48 -11.68 4.27
C TRP A 176 33.60 -10.92 5.01
N ASP A 177 33.36 -9.67 5.41
CA ASP A 177 34.35 -8.81 6.07
C ASP A 177 34.20 -8.72 7.61
N GLU A 178 33.12 -9.24 8.21
CA GLU A 178 32.86 -9.05 9.64
C GLU A 178 33.55 -10.06 10.57
N LYS A 179 34.88 -9.94 10.66
CA LYS A 179 35.56 -10.00 11.97
C LYS A 179 35.75 -8.62 12.59
N SER A 180 35.14 -7.56 12.05
CA SER A 180 35.26 -6.22 12.62
C SER A 180 33.98 -5.38 12.58
N LYS A 181 33.44 -5.19 13.80
CA LYS A 181 32.66 -4.03 14.27
C LYS A 181 31.24 -3.87 13.72
N ARG A 182 30.30 -4.44 14.48
CA ARG A 182 28.93 -3.91 14.70
C ARG A 182 29.00 -2.39 14.79
N ARG A 183 28.54 -1.70 13.74
CA ARG A 183 28.38 -0.25 13.75
C ARG A 183 27.23 0.10 14.70
N ASP A 184 27.50 1.03 15.61
CA ASP A 184 26.50 1.62 16.49
C ASP A 184 25.45 2.36 15.64
N TYR A 185 24.19 1.97 15.80
CA TYR A 185 23.03 2.38 14.99
C TYR A 185 22.58 3.84 15.21
N GLU A 186 23.30 4.64 15.98
CA GLU A 186 22.86 5.99 16.39
C GLU A 186 23.15 7.12 15.38
N GLU A 187 23.93 6.90 14.32
CA GLU A 187 24.27 7.94 13.33
C GLU A 187 23.36 7.97 12.06
N LEU A 188 22.40 7.06 11.94
CA LEU A 188 21.61 6.91 10.70
C LEU A 188 20.39 7.85 10.60
N GLY A 189 20.34 8.92 11.40
CA GLY A 189 19.29 9.94 11.31
C GLY A 189 19.29 10.75 10.01
N ASN A 190 20.34 10.63 9.19
CA ASN A 190 20.54 11.41 7.96
C ASN A 190 21.14 10.62 6.77
N GLY A 191 21.25 9.28 6.86
CA GLY A 191 22.09 8.47 5.94
C GLY A 191 21.38 7.72 4.81
N PHE A 192 20.05 7.56 4.85
CA PHE A 192 19.34 6.80 3.81
C PHE A 192 19.23 7.61 2.50
N LYS A 193 19.54 6.96 1.37
CA LYS A 193 19.33 7.51 0.03
C LYS A 193 17.84 7.81 -0.14
N ARG A 194 17.50 9.10 -0.34
CA ARG A 194 16.11 9.53 -0.48
C ARG A 194 15.50 8.96 -1.76
N LEU A 195 14.39 8.23 -1.63
CA LEU A 195 13.62 7.74 -2.77
C LEU A 195 12.87 8.90 -3.45
N PRO A 196 13.08 9.10 -4.76
CA PRO A 196 12.24 9.99 -5.55
C PRO A 196 10.79 9.53 -5.49
N HIS A 197 9.87 10.49 -5.37
CA HIS A 197 8.44 10.21 -5.47
C HIS A 197 7.71 11.42 -6.07
N GLN A 198 6.55 11.17 -6.63
CA GLN A 198 5.60 12.19 -7.08
C GLN A 198 4.44 12.28 -6.08
N LEU A 199 3.88 13.48 -5.91
CA LEU A 199 2.75 13.75 -5.01
C LEU A 199 1.62 14.41 -5.79
N TRP A 200 0.39 13.96 -5.55
CA TRP A 200 -0.83 14.56 -6.10
C TRP A 200 -1.87 14.78 -5.00
N SER A 201 -2.55 15.92 -5.04
CA SER A 201 -3.74 16.16 -4.23
C SER A 201 -4.96 15.61 -4.98
N VAL A 202 -5.75 14.79 -4.29
CA VAL A 202 -6.95 14.11 -4.81
C VAL A 202 -8.16 14.39 -3.90
N ASP A 203 -8.16 15.55 -3.25
CA ASP A 203 -9.14 15.99 -2.26
C ASP A 203 -10.33 16.79 -2.83
N LYS A 204 -10.33 17.07 -4.15
CA LYS A 204 -11.34 17.95 -4.78
C LYS A 204 -12.77 17.54 -4.46
N PHE A 205 -13.03 16.24 -4.37
CA PHE A 205 -14.36 15.70 -4.09
C PHE A 205 -14.54 15.22 -2.65
N GLY A 206 -13.63 15.58 -1.75
CA GLY A 206 -13.62 15.17 -0.34
C GLY A 206 -12.39 14.33 0.02
N LEU A 207 -12.25 14.04 1.31
CA LEU A 207 -11.18 13.17 1.79
C LEU A 207 -11.42 11.72 1.36
N CYS A 208 -10.36 11.04 0.94
CA CYS A 208 -10.43 9.64 0.58
C CYS A 208 -10.29 8.74 1.83
N ALA A 209 -11.14 7.72 1.91
CA ALA A 209 -10.95 6.58 2.82
C ALA A 209 -9.93 5.58 2.23
N ASP A 210 -9.89 5.49 0.91
CA ASP A 210 -8.96 4.65 0.17
C ASP A 210 -8.75 5.21 -1.26
N ALA A 211 -7.64 4.85 -1.88
CA ALA A 211 -7.30 5.26 -3.24
C ALA A 211 -6.34 4.28 -3.90
N ALA A 212 -6.29 4.30 -5.23
CA ALA A 212 -5.28 3.57 -5.97
C ALA A 212 -4.98 4.21 -7.32
N ILE A 213 -3.74 4.05 -7.78
CA ILE A 213 -3.37 4.27 -9.18
C ILE A 213 -3.73 2.99 -9.94
N THR A 214 -4.57 3.15 -10.96
CA THR A 214 -5.20 2.05 -11.70
C THR A 214 -4.52 1.75 -13.04
N GLY A 215 -3.63 2.64 -13.48
CA GLY A 215 -2.86 2.48 -14.72
C GLY A 215 -2.51 3.80 -15.37
N ILE A 216 -1.93 3.71 -16.56
CA ILE A 216 -1.55 4.84 -17.40
C ILE A 216 -2.75 5.24 -18.27
N MET A 217 -2.91 6.55 -18.50
CA MET A 217 -3.88 7.11 -19.43
C MET A 217 -3.19 7.57 -20.71
N PRO A 218 -3.86 7.47 -21.87
CA PRO A 218 -3.40 8.16 -23.06
C PRO A 218 -3.37 9.68 -22.82
N PRO A 219 -2.52 10.41 -23.54
CA PRO A 219 -2.51 11.86 -23.48
C PRO A 219 -3.88 12.43 -23.91
N PRO A 220 -4.26 13.61 -23.40
CA PRO A 220 -5.44 14.32 -23.89
C PRO A 220 -5.36 14.52 -25.41
N LEU A 221 -6.51 14.48 -26.10
CA LEU A 221 -6.62 14.58 -27.57
C LEU A 221 -5.89 15.77 -28.19
N MET A 222 -5.67 16.86 -27.44
CA MET A 222 -5.01 18.08 -27.92
C MET A 222 -3.54 18.23 -27.48
N GLU A 223 -2.97 17.22 -26.81
CA GLU A 223 -1.60 17.24 -26.27
C GLU A 223 -0.68 16.20 -26.92
N ILE A 224 -0.95 15.84 -28.17
CA ILE A 224 -0.34 14.74 -28.95
C ILE A 224 1.21 14.81 -29.02
N GLN A 225 1.83 15.95 -28.73
CA GLN A 225 3.29 16.15 -28.77
C GLN A 225 3.98 16.14 -27.40
N SER A 226 3.28 15.88 -26.29
CA SER A 226 3.91 15.84 -24.97
C SER A 226 4.49 14.46 -24.68
N SER A 227 5.74 14.39 -24.23
CA SER A 227 6.34 13.17 -23.65
C SER A 227 5.82 12.86 -22.24
N GLN A 228 4.76 13.53 -21.80
CA GLN A 228 4.26 13.44 -20.43
C GLN A 228 3.45 12.16 -20.22
N ARG A 229 3.76 11.45 -19.15
CA ARG A 229 2.97 10.32 -18.69
C ARG A 229 1.83 10.83 -17.80
N TYR A 230 0.65 10.25 -18.05
CA TYR A 230 -0.54 10.49 -17.27
C TYR A 230 -0.96 9.21 -16.56
N TYR A 231 -1.20 9.29 -15.27
CA TYR A 231 -1.72 8.17 -14.49
C TYR A 231 -3.21 8.40 -14.19
N ARG A 232 -3.93 7.30 -13.98
CA ARG A 232 -5.32 7.33 -13.54
C ARG A 232 -5.39 6.91 -12.08
N ALA A 233 -5.89 7.79 -11.23
CA ALA A 233 -6.22 7.44 -9.87
C ALA A 233 -7.73 7.31 -9.69
N VAL A 234 -8.13 6.34 -8.86
CA VAL A 234 -9.48 6.20 -8.33
C VAL A 234 -9.39 6.38 -6.82
N THR A 235 -10.28 7.19 -6.26
CA THR A 235 -10.44 7.36 -4.82
C THR A 235 -11.87 7.03 -4.42
N ILE A 236 -12.04 6.61 -3.18
CA ILE A 236 -13.34 6.36 -2.56
C ILE A 236 -13.38 7.04 -1.19
N GLY A 237 -14.56 7.46 -0.75
CA GLY A 237 -14.68 8.11 0.55
C GLY A 237 -16.11 8.49 0.91
N GLU A 238 -16.22 9.40 1.88
CA GLU A 238 -17.48 9.83 2.47
C GLU A 238 -18.28 10.76 1.56
N ASP A 239 -17.63 11.79 1.02
CA ASP A 239 -18.28 12.82 0.19
C ASP A 239 -18.54 12.36 -1.25
N ALA A 240 -17.68 11.46 -1.76
CA ALA A 240 -17.80 10.84 -3.06
C ALA A 240 -17.51 9.35 -2.92
N VAL A 241 -18.50 8.52 -3.29
CA VAL A 241 -18.39 7.07 -3.23
C VAL A 241 -17.25 6.61 -4.14
N ILE A 242 -17.14 7.24 -5.32
CA ILE A 242 -16.05 7.04 -6.28
C ILE A 242 -15.69 8.40 -6.87
N SER A 243 -14.42 8.72 -6.96
CA SER A 243 -13.92 9.77 -7.84
C SER A 243 -12.69 9.32 -8.60
N ALA A 244 -12.49 9.88 -9.79
CA ALA A 244 -11.37 9.55 -10.64
C ALA A 244 -10.62 10.82 -11.06
N TYR A 245 -9.30 10.67 -11.18
CA TYR A 245 -8.37 11.75 -11.47
C TYR A 245 -7.37 11.31 -12.54
N ARG A 246 -6.98 12.25 -13.40
CA ARG A 246 -5.80 12.19 -14.24
C ARG A 246 -4.65 12.88 -13.53
N LEU A 247 -3.60 12.15 -13.25
CA LEU A 247 -2.41 12.61 -12.55
C LEU A 247 -1.30 12.87 -13.57
N SER A 248 -0.77 14.09 -13.64
CA SER A 248 0.35 14.42 -14.53
C SER A 248 1.68 14.18 -13.85
N GLU A 249 2.69 13.70 -14.56
CA GLU A 249 4.06 13.65 -14.05
C GLU A 249 4.71 15.06 -13.90
N ASP A 250 4.23 16.03 -14.69
CA ASP A 250 4.79 17.38 -14.72
C ASP A 250 4.63 18.14 -13.39
N ARG A 251 5.76 18.52 -12.81
CA ARG A 251 5.86 19.29 -11.57
C ARG A 251 5.66 20.80 -11.79
N SER A 252 5.77 21.29 -13.04
CA SER A 252 5.79 22.73 -13.35
C SER A 252 4.42 23.41 -13.35
N ARG A 253 3.31 22.65 -13.23
CA ARG A 253 1.95 23.16 -13.48
C ARG A 253 0.99 23.11 -12.29
N SER A 254 1.45 22.79 -11.08
CA SER A 254 0.57 22.80 -9.91
C SER A 254 0.48 24.18 -9.29
N LEU A 255 -0.44 24.99 -9.81
CA LEU A 255 -0.87 26.24 -9.15
C LEU A 255 -1.73 25.98 -7.89
N VAL A 256 -1.87 24.73 -7.45
CA VAL A 256 -2.71 24.34 -6.30
C VAL A 256 -1.93 24.36 -4.98
N GLY A 257 -0.60 24.56 -5.02
CA GLY A 257 0.24 24.68 -3.81
C GLY A 257 -0.02 25.92 -2.94
N ALA A 258 -0.81 26.90 -3.42
CA ALA A 258 -1.06 28.14 -2.69
C ALA A 258 -2.36 28.16 -1.87
N ILE A 259 -3.29 27.21 -2.06
CA ILE A 259 -4.62 27.25 -1.42
C ILE A 259 -4.73 26.26 -0.24
N LEU A 260 -3.83 25.28 -0.11
CA LEU A 260 -3.80 24.34 1.01
C LEU A 260 -3.18 24.90 2.31
N SER A 261 -2.76 26.17 2.33
CA SER A 261 -2.28 26.86 3.54
C SER A 261 -3.41 27.41 4.44
N LYS A 262 -4.68 27.28 4.04
CA LYS A 262 -5.82 27.91 4.75
C LYS A 262 -6.64 27.02 5.67
N VAL A 263 -6.25 25.75 5.85
CA VAL A 263 -6.81 24.85 6.87
C VAL A 263 -5.70 24.11 7.60
N MET A 264 -4.73 24.88 8.11
CA MET A 264 -3.96 24.46 9.29
C MET A 264 -4.74 24.94 10.51
N PRO A 265 -5.12 24.08 11.48
CA PRO A 265 -5.30 24.55 12.84
C PRO A 265 -3.98 25.20 13.25
N ALA A 266 -3.99 26.51 13.42
CA ALA A 266 -2.90 27.27 14.02
C ALA A 266 -2.78 26.84 15.50
N ALA A 267 -2.10 25.72 15.74
CA ALA A 267 -1.77 25.22 17.07
C ALA A 267 -0.49 24.38 17.02
N PHE A 268 0.57 24.94 16.44
CA PHE A 268 1.93 24.58 16.85
C PHE A 268 2.63 25.85 17.33
N SER A 269 2.15 26.34 18.46
CA SER A 269 2.87 27.30 19.28
C SER A 269 4.09 26.61 19.88
N THR A 270 5.27 27.10 19.52
CA THR A 270 6.38 27.39 20.44
C THR A 270 6.20 26.85 21.86
N ILE A 271 6.79 25.69 22.14
CA ILE A 271 7.25 25.38 23.50
C ILE A 271 8.78 25.40 23.44
N SER A 272 9.32 26.62 23.51
CA SER A 272 10.65 26.85 24.04
C SER A 272 10.61 26.48 25.52
N SER A 273 11.07 25.28 25.86
CA SER A 273 11.26 24.92 27.27
C SER A 273 12.43 25.72 27.82
N VAL A 274 12.12 26.51 28.83
CA VAL A 274 13.00 27.41 29.56
C VAL A 274 13.63 26.61 30.70
N SER A 275 14.89 26.21 30.54
CA SER A 275 15.74 25.78 31.66
C SER A 275 16.85 26.79 31.84
N LYS A 276 16.81 27.49 32.98
CA LYS A 276 17.78 28.51 33.40
C LYS A 276 19.18 27.90 33.60
N MET A 277 20.15 28.44 32.87
CA MET A 277 21.38 29.06 33.39
C MET A 277 22.21 28.28 34.42
N ILE A 278 23.28 27.58 33.99
CA ILE A 278 24.61 27.53 34.68
C ILE A 278 25.75 27.29 33.63
N TRP A 279 26.55 28.34 33.39
CA TRP A 279 27.97 28.40 32.97
C TRP A 279 28.50 27.98 31.57
N ARG A 280 28.99 29.02 30.87
CA ARG A 280 30.15 29.18 29.94
C ARG A 280 30.34 28.26 28.71
N SER A 281 30.70 28.98 27.63
CA SER A 281 31.43 28.57 26.42
C SER A 281 30.61 28.26 25.17
N GLU A 282 30.64 29.23 24.25
CA GLU A 282 30.46 29.16 22.79
C GLU A 282 30.17 27.78 22.18
N ARG A 283 28.93 27.58 21.70
CA ARG A 283 28.64 26.83 20.47
C ARG A 283 27.44 27.46 19.77
N THR A 284 27.63 27.86 18.52
CA THR A 284 26.54 28.24 17.60
C THR A 284 25.60 27.05 17.41
N PRO A 285 24.28 27.19 17.60
CA PRO A 285 23.36 26.09 17.36
C PRO A 285 23.18 25.92 15.85
N THR A 286 23.62 24.78 15.32
CA THR A 286 23.28 24.29 13.99
C THR A 286 21.76 24.11 13.90
N LYS A 287 21.09 25.01 13.16
CA LYS A 287 19.68 24.88 12.81
C LYS A 287 19.48 23.55 12.07
N LYS A 288 18.63 22.66 12.60
CA LYS A 288 18.11 21.52 11.83
C LYS A 288 17.44 22.09 10.56
N PRO A 289 17.75 21.58 9.36
CA PRO A 289 17.15 22.09 8.14
C PRO A 289 15.64 21.79 8.17
N GLU A 290 14.85 22.85 8.15
CA GLU A 290 13.41 22.80 7.95
C GLU A 290 13.14 22.17 6.58
N VAL A 291 12.52 21.00 6.55
CA VAL A 291 12.26 20.24 5.32
C VAL A 291 11.25 21.03 4.48
N LYS A 292 11.72 21.66 3.39
CA LYS A 292 10.84 22.37 2.46
C LYS A 292 9.77 21.40 1.93
N PRO A 293 8.47 21.72 2.03
CA PRO A 293 7.41 20.85 1.52
C PRO A 293 7.57 20.67 0.01
N GLN A 294 7.56 19.41 -0.42
CA GLN A 294 7.68 19.05 -1.83
C GLN A 294 6.44 19.55 -2.61
N SER A 295 6.66 20.13 -3.79
CA SER A 295 5.56 20.61 -4.63
C SER A 295 4.74 19.45 -5.19
N PHE A 296 3.41 19.58 -5.10
CA PHE A 296 2.48 18.66 -5.75
C PHE A 296 2.57 18.78 -7.27
N ALA A 297 2.37 17.68 -7.98
CA ALA A 297 2.09 17.69 -9.42
C ALA A 297 0.58 17.86 -9.66
N LYS A 298 0.18 18.15 -10.90
CA LYS A 298 -1.22 18.46 -11.22
C LYS A 298 -2.08 17.19 -11.21
N ALA A 299 -3.17 17.22 -10.44
CA ALA A 299 -4.24 16.24 -10.51
C ALA A 299 -5.49 16.89 -11.11
N SER A 300 -5.94 16.38 -12.25
CA SER A 300 -7.13 16.87 -12.94
C SER A 300 -8.29 15.90 -12.68
N PRO A 301 -9.40 16.34 -12.08
CA PRO A 301 -10.58 15.49 -11.88
C PRO A 301 -11.17 15.05 -13.23
N LEU A 302 -11.60 13.80 -13.31
CA LEU A 302 -12.24 13.22 -14.49
C LEU A 302 -13.74 13.05 -14.28
N THR A 303 -14.12 12.36 -13.20
CA THR A 303 -15.53 12.11 -12.86
C THR A 303 -15.67 11.87 -11.36
N CYS A 304 -16.89 12.00 -10.85
CA CYS A 304 -17.24 11.62 -9.48
C CYS A 304 -18.66 11.06 -9.43
N LEU A 305 -18.84 10.01 -8.62
CA LEU A 305 -20.12 9.47 -8.22
C LEU A 305 -20.39 9.91 -6.76
N LYS A 306 -21.27 10.89 -6.62
CA LYS A 306 -21.80 11.33 -5.32
C LYS A 306 -23.18 10.70 -5.13
N ASP A 307 -23.37 9.98 -4.03
CA ASP A 307 -24.62 9.27 -3.74
C ASP A 307 -24.91 9.26 -2.24
N HIS A 308 -25.01 10.45 -1.63
CA HIS A 308 -25.28 10.56 -0.19
C HIS A 308 -26.61 9.87 0.17
N PRO A 309 -26.69 9.05 1.24
CA PRO A 309 -25.72 8.90 2.34
C PRO A 309 -24.67 7.80 2.15
N ARG A 310 -24.57 7.20 0.96
CA ARG A 310 -23.58 6.15 0.67
C ARG A 310 -22.17 6.71 0.72
N LYS A 311 -21.27 5.94 1.33
CA LYS A 311 -19.83 6.20 1.43
C LYS A 311 -19.07 5.01 0.86
N GLY A 312 -17.98 5.24 0.14
CA GLY A 312 -17.06 4.17 -0.25
C GLY A 312 -16.13 3.82 0.91
N GLU A 313 -15.96 2.53 1.21
CA GLU A 313 -15.23 2.08 2.41
C GLU A 313 -13.93 1.33 2.07
N LYS A 314 -13.96 0.36 1.14
CA LYS A 314 -12.75 -0.40 0.74
C LYS A 314 -12.66 -0.54 -0.77
N LEU A 315 -11.43 -0.43 -1.30
CA LEU A 315 -11.12 -0.59 -2.72
C LEU A 315 -10.15 -1.77 -2.91
N THR A 316 -10.58 -2.77 -3.69
CA THR A 316 -9.73 -3.88 -4.14
C THR A 316 -9.52 -3.77 -5.65
N LEU A 317 -8.28 -3.74 -6.12
CA LEU A 317 -7.95 -3.73 -7.55
C LEU A 317 -7.74 -5.14 -8.08
N SER A 318 -8.07 -5.36 -9.36
CA SER A 318 -7.58 -6.53 -10.09
C SER A 318 -6.07 -6.44 -10.29
N PRO A 319 -5.36 -7.56 -10.54
CA PRO A 319 -3.92 -7.56 -10.82
C PRO A 319 -3.52 -6.61 -11.96
N SER A 320 -4.33 -6.56 -13.03
CA SER A 320 -4.17 -5.63 -14.15
C SER A 320 -4.54 -4.18 -13.81
N GLY A 321 -5.28 -3.96 -12.72
CA GLY A 321 -5.96 -2.73 -12.33
C GLY A 321 -7.03 -2.24 -13.29
N THR A 322 -7.46 -3.05 -14.27
CA THR A 322 -8.56 -2.72 -15.19
C THR A 322 -9.93 -2.79 -14.52
N LEU A 323 -10.05 -3.56 -13.44
CA LEU A 323 -11.25 -3.66 -12.62
C LEU A 323 -10.94 -3.26 -11.18
N ALA A 324 -11.94 -2.70 -10.50
CA ALA A 324 -11.91 -2.44 -9.07
C ALA A 324 -13.22 -2.87 -8.42
N ALA A 325 -13.15 -3.61 -7.32
CA ALA A 325 -14.29 -3.90 -6.46
C ALA A 325 -14.31 -2.89 -5.31
N ILE A 326 -15.44 -2.20 -5.13
CA ILE A 326 -15.61 -1.15 -4.13
C ILE A 326 -16.76 -1.54 -3.22
N THR A 327 -16.48 -1.66 -1.92
CA THR A 327 -17.50 -1.88 -0.89
C THR A 327 -18.02 -0.54 -0.38
N ASP A 328 -19.32 -0.45 -0.12
CA ASP A 328 -19.96 0.76 0.39
C ASP A 328 -20.63 0.59 1.76
N SER A 329 -20.91 1.72 2.41
CA SER A 329 -21.54 1.81 3.73
C SER A 329 -23.00 1.31 3.77
N LEU A 330 -23.61 1.02 2.61
CA LEU A 330 -24.97 0.51 2.50
C LEU A 330 -24.98 -1.01 2.23
N GLY A 331 -23.83 -1.68 2.31
CA GLY A 331 -23.69 -3.11 2.12
C GLY A 331 -23.86 -3.54 0.67
N ARG A 332 -23.26 -2.79 -0.26
CA ARG A 332 -23.20 -3.13 -1.67
C ARG A 332 -21.74 -3.25 -2.11
N ILE A 333 -21.55 -3.96 -3.21
CA ILE A 333 -20.26 -4.07 -3.90
C ILE A 333 -20.45 -3.52 -5.31
N LEU A 334 -19.62 -2.57 -5.72
CA LEU A 334 -19.60 -2.00 -7.06
C LEU A 334 -18.38 -2.55 -7.79
N LEU A 335 -18.58 -3.19 -8.94
CA LEU A 335 -17.49 -3.51 -9.87
C LEU A 335 -17.34 -2.35 -10.84
N LEU A 336 -16.22 -1.65 -10.73
CA LEU A 336 -15.83 -0.53 -11.58
C LEU A 336 -14.88 -1.01 -12.67
N ASP A 337 -15.20 -0.74 -13.93
CA ASP A 337 -14.21 -0.69 -14.99
C ASP A 337 -13.41 0.60 -14.82
N THR A 338 -12.12 0.47 -14.50
CA THR A 338 -11.27 1.63 -14.22
C THR A 338 -10.89 2.38 -15.49
N GLN A 339 -10.92 1.74 -16.66
CA GLN A 339 -10.60 2.37 -17.93
C GLN A 339 -11.74 3.24 -18.43
N ALA A 340 -12.94 2.66 -18.47
CA ALA A 340 -14.16 3.38 -18.87
C ALA A 340 -14.68 4.29 -17.76
N LEU A 341 -14.26 4.06 -16.50
CA LEU A 341 -14.78 4.73 -15.30
C LEU A 341 -16.30 4.52 -15.13
N VAL A 342 -16.77 3.31 -15.44
CA VAL A 342 -18.18 2.90 -15.39
C VAL A 342 -18.35 1.72 -14.44
N VAL A 343 -19.39 1.77 -13.61
CA VAL A 343 -19.78 0.63 -12.76
C VAL A 343 -20.47 -0.40 -13.64
N VAL A 344 -19.82 -1.53 -13.87
CA VAL A 344 -20.30 -2.61 -14.76
C VAL A 344 -21.17 -3.63 -14.04
N ARG A 345 -21.07 -3.73 -12.70
CA ARG A 345 -21.91 -4.63 -11.88
C ARG A 345 -22.10 -4.10 -10.47
N LEU A 346 -23.24 -4.42 -9.87
CA LEU A 346 -23.58 -4.10 -8.49
C LEU A 346 -24.15 -5.33 -7.77
N TRP A 347 -23.61 -5.66 -6.60
CA TRP A 347 -24.19 -6.65 -5.69
C TRP A 347 -24.80 -5.96 -4.47
N LYS A 348 -25.97 -6.43 -4.01
CA LYS A 348 -26.69 -5.87 -2.85
C LYS A 348 -26.78 -6.89 -1.72
N GLY A 349 -26.78 -6.41 -0.47
CA GLY A 349 -26.89 -7.27 0.71
C GLY A 349 -25.57 -7.91 1.13
N TYR A 350 -24.45 -7.29 0.81
CA TYR A 350 -23.07 -7.71 1.10
C TYR A 350 -22.43 -6.78 2.15
N ARG A 351 -23.14 -6.54 3.25
CA ARG A 351 -22.59 -5.78 4.39
C ARG A 351 -21.35 -6.47 4.94
N ASP A 352 -20.35 -5.67 5.28
CA ASP A 352 -19.07 -6.10 5.84
C ASP A 352 -18.26 -7.05 4.91
N ALA A 353 -18.59 -7.09 3.61
CA ALA A 353 -17.92 -7.99 2.68
C ALA A 353 -16.45 -7.59 2.43
N ASN A 354 -15.63 -8.58 2.11
CA ASN A 354 -14.26 -8.38 1.63
C ASN A 354 -14.13 -9.00 0.24
N CYS A 355 -13.40 -8.32 -0.62
CA CYS A 355 -13.24 -8.68 -2.02
C CYS A 355 -11.77 -8.98 -2.33
N LEU A 356 -11.54 -10.03 -3.12
CA LEU A 356 -10.22 -10.40 -3.62
C LEU A 356 -10.33 -10.80 -5.10
N PHE A 357 -9.45 -10.28 -5.93
CA PHE A 357 -9.30 -10.77 -7.30
C PHE A 357 -8.29 -11.92 -7.33
N MET A 358 -8.64 -13.01 -8.02
CA MET A 358 -7.78 -14.18 -8.14
C MET A 358 -7.88 -14.76 -9.55
N GLU A 359 -6.80 -15.38 -10.02
CA GLU A 359 -6.79 -16.13 -11.27
C GLU A 359 -7.13 -17.60 -10.97
N MET A 360 -8.08 -18.17 -11.69
CA MET A 360 -8.48 -19.57 -11.56
C MET A 360 -8.28 -20.29 -12.88
N LEU A 361 -7.64 -21.46 -12.81
CA LEU A 361 -7.49 -22.33 -13.96
C LEU A 361 -8.88 -22.83 -14.38
N VAL A 362 -9.25 -22.51 -15.61
CA VAL A 362 -10.46 -22.99 -16.26
C VAL A 362 -10.22 -24.47 -16.54
N SER A 363 -10.75 -25.37 -15.71
CA SER A 363 -10.61 -26.79 -15.98
C SER A 363 -11.24 -27.10 -17.34
N MET A 364 -10.47 -27.69 -18.25
CA MET A 364 -11.02 -28.36 -19.43
C MET A 364 -11.87 -29.54 -18.93
N ASN A 365 -13.12 -29.28 -18.55
CA ASN A 365 -14.13 -30.33 -18.40
C ASN A 365 -14.58 -30.78 -19.79
N SER A 366 -13.63 -31.28 -20.57
CA SER A 366 -13.88 -32.02 -21.80
C SER A 366 -13.35 -33.41 -21.56
N ALA A 367 -14.23 -34.33 -21.19
CA ALA A 367 -13.95 -35.75 -21.21
C ALA A 367 -13.47 -36.12 -22.62
N GLY A 368 -12.15 -36.21 -22.82
CA GLY A 368 -11.56 -36.51 -24.12
C GLY A 368 -10.16 -35.98 -24.41
N ALA A 369 -9.54 -35.17 -23.55
CA ALA A 369 -8.15 -34.75 -23.77
C ALA A 369 -7.17 -35.78 -23.19
N SER A 370 -6.63 -36.61 -24.09
CA SER A 370 -5.54 -37.55 -23.89
C SER A 370 -4.33 -36.95 -23.16
N SER A 371 -3.67 -37.79 -22.38
CA SER A 371 -2.47 -37.54 -21.60
C SER A 371 -1.28 -37.04 -22.43
N SER A 372 -1.12 -35.73 -22.50
CA SER A 372 0.16 -35.07 -22.77
C SER A 372 0.39 -33.98 -21.73
N HIS A 373 1.61 -33.86 -21.23
CA HIS A 373 2.04 -32.83 -20.28
C HIS A 373 1.83 -31.43 -20.87
N HIS A 374 0.62 -30.88 -20.77
CA HIS A 374 0.34 -29.49 -21.06
C HIS A 374 0.58 -28.69 -19.79
N GLU A 375 1.65 -27.90 -19.76
CA GLU A 375 1.78 -26.86 -18.76
C GLU A 375 0.70 -25.80 -19.02
N PRO A 376 -0.09 -25.43 -18.00
CA PRO A 376 -1.13 -24.41 -18.15
C PRO A 376 -0.55 -23.08 -18.63
N SER A 377 -1.09 -22.57 -19.73
CA SER A 377 -0.80 -21.25 -20.29
C SER A 377 -1.67 -20.18 -19.64
N LYS A 378 -1.32 -18.89 -19.76
CA LYS A 378 -2.12 -17.77 -19.22
C LYS A 378 -3.58 -17.77 -19.75
N SER A 379 -3.79 -18.23 -20.98
CA SER A 379 -5.12 -18.37 -21.59
C SER A 379 -6.00 -19.43 -20.92
N ASP A 380 -5.40 -20.33 -20.13
CA ASP A 380 -6.14 -21.35 -19.38
C ASP A 380 -6.65 -20.80 -18.04
N TYR A 381 -6.32 -19.55 -17.69
CA TYR A 381 -6.80 -18.91 -16.47
C TYR A 381 -7.88 -17.87 -16.77
N CYS A 382 -8.89 -17.81 -15.91
CA CYS A 382 -9.86 -16.73 -15.88
C CYS A 382 -9.68 -15.90 -14.61
N LEU A 383 -9.91 -14.59 -14.74
CA LEU A 383 -9.92 -13.68 -13.59
C LEU A 383 -11.28 -13.78 -12.89
N CYS A 384 -11.27 -14.07 -11.59
CA CYS A 384 -12.45 -14.15 -10.74
C CYS A 384 -12.39 -13.11 -9.63
N LEU A 385 -13.55 -12.64 -9.21
CA LEU A 385 -13.73 -11.83 -8.02
C LEU A 385 -14.33 -12.72 -6.93
N ALA A 386 -13.52 -13.09 -5.94
CA ALA A 386 -13.99 -13.79 -4.75
C ALA A 386 -14.59 -12.77 -3.77
N ILE A 387 -15.78 -13.07 -3.26
CA ILE A 387 -16.49 -12.22 -2.30
C ILE A 387 -16.73 -13.02 -1.03
N HIS A 388 -16.01 -12.66 0.04
CA HIS A 388 -16.32 -13.15 1.38
C HIS A 388 -17.43 -12.28 1.98
N ALA A 389 -18.60 -12.88 2.21
CA ALA A 389 -19.78 -12.22 2.77
C ALA A 389 -20.08 -12.75 4.19
N PRO A 390 -19.46 -12.18 5.24
CA PRO A 390 -19.49 -12.76 6.60
C PRO A 390 -20.91 -12.84 7.17
N ARG A 391 -21.78 -11.86 6.88
CA ARG A 391 -23.19 -11.86 7.32
C ARG A 391 -24.02 -12.99 6.71
N LYS A 392 -23.59 -13.52 5.57
CA LYS A 392 -24.22 -14.66 4.90
C LYS A 392 -23.51 -15.99 5.23
N GLY A 393 -22.29 -15.95 5.77
CA GLY A 393 -21.47 -17.13 6.02
C GLY A 393 -21.05 -17.85 4.74
N ILE A 394 -20.80 -17.11 3.66
CA ILE A 394 -20.41 -17.67 2.35
C ILE A 394 -19.19 -16.96 1.77
N ILE A 395 -18.47 -17.69 0.92
CA ILE A 395 -17.53 -17.16 -0.06
C ILE A 395 -18.09 -17.56 -1.43
N GLU A 396 -18.28 -16.57 -2.31
CA GLU A 396 -18.76 -16.77 -3.69
C GLU A 396 -17.75 -16.32 -4.73
#